data_AF-A0A7C5I0J4-F1
#
_entry.id   AF-A0A7C5I0J4-F1
#
_cell.length_a   1.000
_cell.length_b   1.000
_cell.length_c   1.000
_cell.angle_alpha   90.00
_cell.angle_beta   90.00
_cell.angle_gamma   90.00
#
_symmetry.space_group_name_H-M   'P 1'
#
loop_
_entity.id
_entity.type
_entity.pdbx_description
1 polymer ?
#
loop_
_entity_poly.entity_id
_entity_poly.type
_entity_poly.pdbx_seq_one_letter_code
_entity_poly.pdbx_strand_id
1 'polypeptide(L)'
;SKKHDSVKFDGALFLKKEEKTLFNEYLRVYDSLKRHLDEHKFDRAISDLISLKEFIDDYFDNVFVMDNQPDIRLNRLGFLKALDELFFKIADFSQLLDEGVN
;
A
#
# COMPACT_ATOMS: atom_id res chain seq x y z
N SER A 1 -4.60 10.89 -3.38
CA SER A 1 -5.42 12.13 -3.48
C SER A 1 -6.73 11.76 -4.14
N LYS A 2 -7.90 12.26 -3.69
CA LYS A 2 -9.21 12.00 -4.34
C LYS A 2 -9.27 12.38 -5.84
N LYS A 3 -8.21 12.98 -6.39
CA LYS A 3 -8.09 13.39 -7.80
C LYS A 3 -7.04 12.58 -8.59
N HIS A 4 -6.29 11.68 -7.95
CA HIS A 4 -5.30 10.84 -8.63
C HIS A 4 -5.69 9.38 -8.49
N ASP A 5 -6.17 8.82 -9.60
CA ASP A 5 -6.77 7.48 -9.64
C ASP A 5 -5.86 6.43 -10.30
N SER A 6 -4.59 6.78 -10.56
CA SER A 6 -3.61 5.86 -11.11
C SER A 6 -2.80 5.21 -10.00
N VAL A 7 -2.59 3.90 -10.08
CA VAL A 7 -1.64 3.14 -9.25
C VAL A 7 -0.26 3.03 -9.87
N LYS A 8 -0.04 3.60 -11.05
CA LYS A 8 1.25 3.48 -11.75
C LYS A 8 2.32 4.30 -11.04
N PHE A 9 3.41 3.62 -10.71
CA PHE A 9 4.65 4.21 -10.22
C PHE A 9 5.83 3.42 -10.80
N ASP A 10 7.00 4.04 -10.81
CA ASP A 10 8.30 3.50 -11.19
C ASP A 10 9.26 3.63 -10.00
N GLY A 11 9.80 2.50 -9.55
CA GLY A 11 10.76 2.46 -8.45
C GLY A 11 12.06 3.22 -8.75
N ALA A 12 12.40 3.43 -10.03
CA ALA A 12 13.56 4.25 -10.42
C ALA A 12 13.39 5.74 -10.07
N LEU A 13 12.15 6.20 -9.88
CA LEU A 13 11.83 7.58 -9.50
C LEU A 13 11.74 7.80 -7.98
N PHE A 14 12.05 6.79 -7.16
CA PHE A 14 12.19 6.99 -5.71
C PHE A 14 13.54 7.62 -5.37
N LEU A 15 13.49 8.82 -4.79
CA LEU A 15 14.67 9.63 -4.51
C LEU A 15 15.12 9.47 -3.06
N LYS A 16 14.16 9.36 -2.14
CA LYS A 16 14.38 9.28 -0.70
C LYS A 16 14.52 7.83 -0.24
N LYS A 17 15.20 7.62 0.90
CA LYS A 17 15.37 6.26 1.46
C LYS A 17 14.02 5.72 1.95
N GLU A 18 13.18 6.59 2.48
CA GLU A 18 11.87 6.29 3.07
C GLU A 18 10.89 5.78 2.01
N GLU A 19 10.94 6.34 0.78
CA GLU A 19 10.19 5.84 -0.37
C GLU A 19 10.57 4.38 -0.69
N LYS A 20 11.88 4.08 -0.69
CA LYS A 20 12.40 2.74 -0.98
C LYS A 20 12.13 1.75 0.15
N THR A 21 12.27 2.19 1.40
CA THR A 21 11.97 1.39 2.59
C THR A 21 10.50 1.00 2.60
N LEU A 22 9.58 1.97 2.45
CA LEU A 22 8.15 1.70 2.41
C LEU A 22 7.79 0.80 1.22
N PHE A 23 8.43 0.97 0.05
CA PHE A 23 8.20 0.09 -1.09
C PHE A 23 8.63 -1.36 -0.84
N ASN A 24 9.79 -1.57 -0.22
CA ASN A 24 10.26 -2.91 0.11
C ASN A 24 9.33 -3.61 1.11
N GLU A 25 8.88 -2.90 2.15
CA GLU A 25 7.94 -3.45 3.13
C GLU A 25 6.55 -3.66 2.52
N TYR A 26 6.11 -2.78 1.62
CA TYR A 26 4.90 -2.97 0.82
C TYR A 26 4.95 -4.29 0.04
N LEU A 27 6.05 -4.60 -0.66
CA LEU A 27 6.18 -5.85 -1.41
C LEU A 27 6.14 -7.07 -0.48
N ARG A 28 6.85 -7.00 0.65
CA ARG A 28 6.87 -8.07 1.65
C ARG A 28 5.47 -8.34 2.22
N VAL A 29 4.78 -7.27 2.61
CA VAL A 29 3.42 -7.33 3.16
C VAL A 29 2.41 -7.79 2.11
N TYR A 30 2.56 -7.37 0.85
CA TYR A 30 1.71 -7.84 -0.24
C TYR A 30 1.75 -9.37 -0.37
N ASP A 31 2.95 -9.96 -0.35
CA ASP A 31 3.14 -11.39 -0.46
C ASP A 31 2.60 -12.15 0.76
N SER A 32 2.80 -11.64 1.97
CA SER A 32 2.27 -12.29 3.19
C SER A 32 0.76 -12.16 3.29
N LEU A 33 0.23 -10.97 2.97
CA LEU A 33 -1.19 -10.69 2.96
C LEU A 33 -1.91 -11.65 2.03
N LYS A 34 -1.41 -11.81 0.80
CA LYS A 34 -1.98 -12.76 -0.16
C LYS A 34 -2.03 -14.18 0.40
N ARG A 35 -0.92 -14.68 0.97
CA ARG A 35 -0.89 -16.02 1.58
C ARG A 35 -1.90 -16.16 2.74
N HIS A 36 -1.96 -15.18 3.64
CA HIS A 36 -2.88 -15.23 4.77
C HIS A 36 -4.35 -15.18 4.33
N LEU A 37 -4.67 -14.41 3.28
CA LEU A 37 -6.02 -14.37 2.70
C LEU A 37 -6.38 -15.69 2.01
N ASP A 38 -5.47 -16.28 1.23
CA ASP A 38 -5.67 -17.59 0.59
C ASP A 38 -5.88 -18.71 1.64
N GLU A 39 -5.32 -18.55 2.84
CA GLU A 39 -5.47 -19.46 3.98
C GLU A 39 -6.62 -19.09 4.94
N HIS A 40 -7.44 -18.08 4.62
CA HIS A 40 -8.52 -17.55 5.48
C HIS A 40 -8.08 -17.08 6.87
N LYS A 41 -6.81 -16.68 7.03
CA LYS A 41 -6.22 -16.18 8.28
C LYS A 41 -6.34 -14.65 8.40
N PHE A 42 -7.55 -14.15 8.58
CA PHE A 42 -7.85 -12.71 8.59
C PHE A 42 -7.10 -11.91 9.66
N ASP A 43 -6.96 -12.43 10.88
CA ASP A 43 -6.22 -11.74 11.93
C ASP A 43 -4.75 -11.53 11.54
N ARG A 44 -4.16 -12.48 10.80
CA ARG A 44 -2.80 -12.38 10.28
C ARG A 44 -2.72 -11.40 9.12
N ALA A 45 -3.70 -11.43 8.21
CA ALA A 45 -3.81 -10.45 7.13
C ALA A 45 -3.91 -9.01 7.66
N ILE A 46 -4.72 -8.78 8.71
CA ILE A 46 -4.84 -7.48 9.38
C ILE A 46 -3.52 -7.10 10.06
N SER A 47 -2.88 -8.05 10.76
CA SER A 47 -1.57 -7.82 11.38
C SER A 47 -0.50 -7.43 10.36
N ASP A 48 -0.52 -8.03 9.17
CA ASP A 48 0.40 -7.69 8.09
C ASP A 48 0.21 -6.23 7.66
N LEU A 49 -1.03 -5.77 7.48
CA LEU A 49 -1.30 -4.36 7.14
C LEU A 49 -0.90 -3.40 8.26
N ILE A 50 -1.15 -3.75 9.52
CA ILE A 50 -0.75 -2.92 10.68
C ILE A 50 0.77 -2.75 10.71
N SER A 51 1.54 -3.76 10.29
CA SER A 51 3.00 -3.69 10.26
C SER A 51 3.56 -2.58 9.34
N LEU A 52 2.77 -2.08 8.38
CA LEU A 52 3.16 -0.97 7.51
C LEU A 52 3.12 0.39 8.22
N LYS A 53 2.45 0.50 9.38
CA LYS A 53 2.18 1.79 10.03
C LYS A 53 3.43 2.64 10.24
N GLU A 54 4.49 2.06 10.82
CA GLU A 54 5.71 2.82 11.13
C GLU A 54 6.41 3.33 9.87
N PHE A 55 6.40 2.54 8.79
CA PHE A 55 6.99 2.93 7.51
C PHE A 55 6.16 3.98 6.77
N ILE A 56 4.84 3.95 6.95
CA ILE A 56 3.93 4.98 6.42
C ILE A 56 4.14 6.29 7.16
N ASP A 57 4.22 6.25 8.49
CA ASP A 57 4.49 7.42 9.32
C ASP A 57 5.86 8.04 8.92
N ASP A 58 6.93 7.23 8.84
CA ASP A 58 8.26 7.68 8.41
C ASP A 58 8.28 8.27 6.99
N TYR A 59 7.49 7.70 6.07
CA TYR A 59 7.31 8.27 4.74
C TYR A 59 6.69 9.67 4.80
N PHE A 60 5.58 9.86 5.53
CA PHE A 60 4.90 11.15 5.57
C PHE A 60 5.67 12.22 6.35
N ASP A 61 6.48 11.81 7.33
CA ASP A 61 7.36 12.73 8.08
C ASP A 61 8.51 13.26 7.20
N ASN A 62 9.00 12.47 6.24
CA ASN A 62 10.24 12.78 5.50
C ASN A 62 10.04 13.04 3.99
N VAL A 63 8.88 12.71 3.42
CA VAL A 63 8.62 12.80 1.97
C VAL A 63 7.52 13.81 1.67
N PHE A 64 7.90 14.92 1.03
CA PHE A 64 6.94 15.90 0.54
C PHE A 64 6.26 15.42 -0.75
N VAL A 65 5.03 14.93 -0.65
CA VAL A 65 4.30 14.33 -1.78
C VAL A 65 4.06 15.31 -2.93
N MET A 66 3.79 16.58 -2.61
CA MET A 66 3.47 17.61 -3.60
C MET A 66 4.74 18.25 -4.20
N ASP A 67 5.69 17.42 -4.63
CA ASP A 67 6.95 17.84 -5.22
C ASP A 67 6.75 18.79 -6.43
N ASN A 68 7.67 19.72 -6.65
CA ASN A 68 7.62 20.64 -7.78
C ASN A 68 7.87 19.90 -9.10
N GLN A 69 8.67 18.83 -9.08
CA GLN A 69 8.93 17.99 -10.24
C GLN A 69 7.70 17.10 -10.53
N PRO A 70 7.02 17.29 -11.69
CA PRO A 70 5.75 16.62 -11.95
C PRO A 70 5.84 15.09 -12.01
N ASP A 71 6.92 14.55 -12.56
CA ASP A 71 7.21 13.12 -12.63
C ASP A 71 7.34 12.49 -11.24
N ILE A 72 8.13 13.10 -10.35
CA ILE A 72 8.30 12.66 -8.96
C ILE A 72 6.97 12.74 -8.19
N ARG A 73 6.25 13.85 -8.33
CA ARG A 73 4.94 14.04 -7.69
C ARG A 73 3.93 12.98 -8.12
N LEU A 74 3.84 12.72 -9.43
CA LEU A 74 2.94 11.70 -9.97
C LEU A 74 3.36 10.30 -9.52
N ASN A 75 4.66 10.02 -9.46
CA ASN A 75 5.18 8.76 -8.95
C ASN A 75 4.78 8.50 -7.50
N ARG A 76 4.96 9.50 -6.62
CA ARG A 76 4.57 9.43 -5.20
C ARG A 76 3.08 9.23 -5.04
N LEU A 77 2.26 9.96 -5.80
CA LEU A 77 0.81 9.81 -5.78
C LEU A 77 0.36 8.41 -6.25
N GLY A 78 1.02 7.87 -7.28
CA GLY A 78 0.76 6.53 -7.79
C GLY A 78 1.10 5.45 -6.78
N PHE A 79 2.26 5.55 -6.12
CA PHE A 79 2.64 4.63 -5.07
C PHE A 79 1.70 4.68 -3.86
N LEU A 80 1.33 5.88 -3.40
CA LEU A 80 0.35 6.04 -2.32
C LEU A 80 -1.03 5.49 -2.70
N LYS A 81 -1.44 5.55 -3.97
CA LYS A 81 -2.69 4.93 -4.42
C LYS A 81 -2.60 3.41 -4.43
N ALA A 82 -1.47 2.84 -4.86
CA ALA A 82 -1.25 1.39 -4.80
C ALA A 82 -1.23 0.86 -3.36
N LEU A 83 -0.69 1.66 -2.43
CA LEU A 83 -0.74 1.40 -0.99
C LEU A 83 -2.17 1.46 -0.44
N ASP A 84 -2.94 2.50 -0.78
CA ASP A 84 -4.36 2.65 -0.42
C ASP A 84 -5.19 1.44 -0.89
N GLU A 85 -5.00 0.99 -2.13
CA GLU A 85 -5.69 -0.20 -2.67
C GLU A 85 -5.32 -1.50 -1.94
N LEU A 86 -4.12 -1.60 -1.36
CA LEU A 86 -3.74 -2.76 -0.56
C LEU A 86 -4.63 -2.89 0.69
N PHE A 87 -4.98 -1.77 1.34
CA PHE A 87 -5.89 -1.78 2.49
C PHE A 87 -7.33 -2.12 2.08
N PHE A 88 -7.78 -1.69 0.91
CA PHE A 88 -9.11 -2.02 0.39
C PHE A 88 -9.28 -3.51 0.06
N LYS A 89 -8.21 -4.20 -0.35
CA LYS A 89 -8.29 -5.64 -0.65
C LYS A 89 -8.89 -6.44 0.51
N ILE A 90 -8.50 -6.18 1.76
CA ILE A 90 -9.10 -6.90 2.91
C ILE A 90 -10.61 -6.64 3.01
N ALA A 91 -11.07 -5.42 2.75
CA ALA A 91 -12.50 -5.09 2.79
C ALA A 91 -13.29 -5.88 1.73
N ASP A 92 -12.77 -5.99 0.51
CA ASP A 92 -13.39 -6.79 -0.55
C ASP A 92 -13.42 -8.28 -0.19
N PHE A 93 -12.34 -8.83 0.39
CA PHE A 93 -12.30 -10.23 0.84
C PHE A 93 -13.30 -10.52 1.97
N SER A 94 -13.52 -9.58 2.90
CA SER A 94 -14.55 -9.76 3.93
C SER A 94 -15.96 -9.86 3.34
N GLN A 95 -16.27 -9.08 2.30
CA GLN A 95 -17.59 -9.11 1.63
C GLN A 95 -17.81 -10.40 0.83
N LEU A 96 -16.77 -10.92 0.16
CA LEU A 96 -16.88 -12.17 -0.60
C LEU A 96 -17.17 -13.41 0.27
N LEU A 97 -16.76 -13.41 1.53
CA LEU A 97 -17.06 -14.50 2.45
C LEU A 97 -18.50 -14.45 2.99
N ASP A 98 -19.07 -13.26 3.16
CA ASP A 98 -20.47 -13.11 3.57
C ASP A 98 -21.45 -13.66 2.52
N GLU A 99 -21.07 -13.65 1.24
CA GLU A 99 -21.87 -14.24 0.14
C GLU A 99 -21.72 -15.78 0.02
N GLY A 100 -20.73 -16.38 0.70
CA GLY A 100 -20.48 -17.83 0.71
C GLY A 100 -21.12 -18.59 1.86
N VAL A 101 -21.81 -17.89 2.77
CA VAL A 101 -22.54 -18.48 3.91
C VAL A 101 -24.04 -18.16 3.75
N ASN A 102 -24.68 -18.83 2.79
CA ASN A 102 -26.12 -19.09 2.74
C ASN A 102 -26.39 -20.42 2.04
#